data_AF-A0A357C448-F1
#
_entry.id   AF-A0A357C448-F1
#
_cell.length_a   1.000
_cell.length_b   1.000
_cell.length_c   1.000
_cell.angle_alpha   90.00
_cell.angle_beta   90.00
_cell.angle_gamma   90.00
#
_symmetry.space_group_name_H-M   'P 1'
#
loop_
_entity.id
_entity.type
_entity.pdbx_description
1 polymer ?
#
loop_
_entity_poly.entity_id
_entity_poly.type
_entity_poly.pdbx_seq_one_letter_code
_entity_poly.pdbx_strand_id
1 'polypeptide(L)'
;MKDLLKNTFENAFNESHYKELVTNLFNRFDFSKGHTLKHQFTEAERQALNDFIYLGTYEDSQNKGLDVLIAELKGGTKVERARSLQRNLIGKYLKSNLKDSALVAFYSKDNPDWRLSFVKMDYRLDDKGVKTEIGTPPKRYSFLVGETEPSHTAQKQLLPLLDYKKIPFIDEIEKLFSIEKVTKEFYTEIAKKFTELVGGERKIGSKKMVEKGCLRLPSTDNDTIEKEFAVRLIGRLLFCWFLKKKKSEKDVPLLDNIIISSRAVQQVTGYYHNMLERLFFQVLNTPHNKRIKEASHDPWPKVPFLNGGLFEPHRHDYYEIDALNHSKHQNTLKVPDKWLKELFEIFELFNFTIDESTT
;
A
#
# COMPACT_ATOMS: atom_id res chain seq x y z
N MET A 1 13.30 -16.59 12.25
CA MET A 1 12.93 -15.15 12.37
C MET A 1 12.26 -14.61 11.11
N LYS A 2 12.85 -14.74 9.91
CA LYS A 2 12.13 -14.39 8.66
C LYS A 2 10.85 -15.22 8.48
N ASP A 3 10.91 -16.51 8.81
CA ASP A 3 9.74 -17.39 8.73
C ASP A 3 8.62 -16.99 9.68
N LEU A 4 8.93 -16.35 10.83
CA LEU A 4 7.92 -15.85 11.77
C LEU A 4 7.09 -14.73 11.16
N LEU A 5 7.74 -13.71 10.58
CA LEU A 5 7.04 -12.59 9.95
C LEU A 5 6.22 -13.06 8.75
N LYS A 6 6.79 -13.98 7.97
CA LYS A 6 6.10 -14.59 6.83
C LYS A 6 4.85 -15.35 7.28
N ASN A 7 4.99 -16.27 8.24
CA ASN A 7 3.89 -17.07 8.77
C ASN A 7 2.82 -16.20 9.45
N THR A 8 3.20 -15.08 10.05
CA THR A 8 2.24 -14.17 10.71
C THR A 8 1.51 -13.28 9.70
N PHE A 9 2.21 -12.73 8.70
CA PHE A 9 1.65 -11.70 7.81
C PHE A 9 1.14 -12.20 6.46
N GLU A 10 1.39 -13.45 6.07
CA GLU A 10 0.85 -14.05 4.83
C GLU A 10 -0.35 -14.97 5.10
N ASN A 11 -0.84 -15.02 6.34
CA ASN A 11 -1.99 -15.84 6.76
C ASN A 11 -3.06 -14.98 7.45
N ALA A 12 -4.28 -15.51 7.52
CA ALA A 12 -5.35 -14.94 8.33
C ALA A 12 -4.92 -14.80 9.80
N PHE A 13 -5.56 -13.86 10.51
CA PHE A 13 -5.18 -13.56 11.89
C PHE A 13 -5.24 -14.80 12.77
N ASN A 14 -4.14 -15.08 13.47
CA ASN A 14 -4.03 -16.13 14.46
C ASN A 14 -3.42 -15.55 15.73
N GLU A 15 -4.14 -15.68 16.85
CA GLU A 15 -3.70 -15.11 18.13
C GLU A 15 -2.36 -15.67 18.60
N SER A 16 -2.10 -16.97 18.41
CA SER A 16 -0.84 -17.59 18.80
C SER A 16 0.33 -17.04 17.99
N HIS A 17 0.19 -16.92 16.66
CA HIS A 17 1.21 -16.30 15.81
C HIS A 17 1.44 -14.83 16.17
N TYR A 18 0.38 -14.09 16.50
CA TYR A 18 0.49 -12.71 16.93
C TYR A 18 1.23 -12.58 18.28
N LYS A 19 0.91 -13.43 19.26
CA LYS A 19 1.62 -13.47 20.56
C LYS A 19 3.10 -13.85 20.39
N GLU A 20 3.40 -14.79 19.49
CA GLU A 20 4.78 -15.14 19.14
C GLU A 20 5.52 -13.95 18.53
N LEU A 21 4.89 -13.25 17.57
CA LEU A 21 5.43 -12.00 17.00
C LEU A 21 5.73 -10.97 18.10
N VAL A 22 4.76 -10.67 18.97
CA VAL A 22 4.90 -9.69 20.07
C VAL A 22 6.04 -10.08 21.01
N THR A 23 6.18 -11.36 21.35
CA THR A 23 7.27 -11.87 22.20
C THR A 23 8.63 -11.60 21.58
N ASN A 24 8.76 -11.79 20.27
CA ASN A 24 10.01 -11.56 19.55
C ASN A 24 10.30 -10.06 19.33
N LEU A 25 9.27 -9.23 19.16
CA LEU A 25 9.42 -7.77 19.01
C LEU A 25 9.89 -7.10 20.30
N PHE A 26 9.43 -7.59 21.46
CA PHE A 26 9.60 -6.90 22.74
C PHE A 26 10.44 -7.66 23.77
N ASN A 27 10.99 -8.81 23.40
CA ASN A 27 11.92 -9.61 24.18
C ASN A 27 11.53 -9.76 25.67
N ARG A 28 10.58 -10.67 25.94
CA ARG A 28 9.93 -10.96 27.25
C ARG A 28 8.69 -10.09 27.52
N PHE A 29 7.73 -10.18 26.62
CA PHE A 29 6.40 -9.62 26.86
C PHE A 29 5.61 -10.46 27.86
N ASP A 30 5.03 -9.81 28.88
CA ASP A 30 4.20 -10.47 29.89
C ASP A 30 2.72 -10.46 29.49
N PHE A 31 2.19 -11.64 29.18
CA PHE A 31 0.78 -11.83 28.82
C PHE A 31 -0.11 -12.15 30.02
N SER A 32 0.43 -12.27 31.24
CA SER A 32 -0.32 -12.71 32.43
C SER A 32 -1.47 -11.78 32.81
N LYS A 33 -1.38 -10.51 32.44
CA LYS A 33 -2.40 -9.48 32.69
C LYS A 33 -3.44 -9.39 31.57
N GLY A 34 -3.43 -10.31 30.61
CA GLY A 34 -4.33 -10.27 29.47
C GLY A 34 -5.80 -10.44 29.87
N HIS A 35 -6.69 -9.59 29.38
CA HIS A 35 -8.13 -9.65 29.66
C HIS A 35 -8.97 -8.90 28.62
N THR A 36 -10.27 -9.23 28.54
CA THR A 36 -11.22 -8.50 27.69
C THR A 36 -11.62 -7.16 28.30
N LEU A 37 -11.67 -6.15 27.45
CA LEU A 37 -12.06 -4.78 27.73
C LEU A 37 -13.33 -4.37 26.99
N LYS A 38 -14.08 -5.34 26.44
CA LYS A 38 -15.34 -5.06 25.73
C LYS A 38 -16.31 -4.21 26.55
N HIS A 39 -16.27 -4.35 27.89
CA HIS A 39 -17.09 -3.58 28.82
C HIS A 39 -16.81 -2.07 28.82
N GLN A 40 -15.62 -1.62 28.38
CA GLN A 40 -15.26 -0.19 28.30
C GLN A 40 -15.93 0.56 27.13
N PHE A 41 -16.51 -0.18 26.18
CA PHE A 41 -17.15 0.40 25.00
C PHE A 41 -18.67 0.54 25.18
N THR A 42 -19.25 1.55 24.55
CA THR A 42 -20.69 1.82 24.50
C THR A 42 -21.44 0.74 23.73
N GLU A 43 -22.76 0.69 23.88
CA GLU A 43 -23.60 -0.26 23.14
C GLU A 43 -23.47 -0.09 21.63
N ALA A 44 -23.45 1.16 21.13
CA ALA A 44 -23.24 1.45 19.72
C ALA A 44 -21.86 0.96 19.20
N GLU A 45 -20.79 1.12 19.97
CA GLU A 45 -19.46 0.61 19.59
C GLU A 45 -19.41 -0.93 19.61
N ARG A 46 -20.08 -1.56 20.58
CA ARG A 46 -20.23 -3.03 20.65
C ARG A 46 -21.06 -3.60 19.50
N GLN A 47 -21.83 -2.78 18.78
CA GLN A 47 -22.46 -3.20 17.53
C GLN A 47 -21.46 -3.39 16.39
N ALA A 48 -20.24 -2.85 16.50
CA ALA A 48 -19.18 -3.02 15.50
C ALA A 48 -18.00 -3.90 15.98
N LEU A 49 -18.04 -4.37 17.23
CA LEU A 49 -16.94 -5.07 17.90
C LEU A 49 -17.41 -6.38 18.54
N ASN A 50 -16.79 -7.50 18.17
CA ASN A 50 -16.98 -8.79 18.81
C ASN A 50 -16.20 -8.89 20.12
N ASP A 51 -14.94 -8.47 20.15
CA ASP A 51 -14.13 -8.44 21.35
C ASP A 51 -13.00 -7.40 21.25
N PHE A 52 -12.49 -6.98 22.40
CA PHE A 52 -11.35 -6.10 22.53
C PHE A 52 -10.50 -6.59 23.69
N ILE A 53 -9.30 -7.08 23.41
CA ILE A 53 -8.47 -7.80 24.36
C ILE A 53 -7.20 -6.99 24.59
N TYR A 54 -6.93 -6.66 25.84
CA TYR A 54 -5.62 -6.18 26.26
C TYR A 54 -4.73 -7.38 26.55
N LEU A 55 -3.52 -7.40 26.00
CA LEU A 55 -2.55 -8.48 26.18
C LEU A 55 -1.49 -8.14 27.23
N GLY A 56 -1.17 -6.87 27.42
CA GLY A 56 -0.09 -6.43 28.29
C GLY A 56 0.44 -5.05 27.90
N THR A 57 1.36 -4.52 28.69
CA THR A 57 2.08 -3.27 28.39
C THR A 57 3.55 -3.62 28.20
N TYR A 58 4.12 -3.18 27.09
CA TYR A 58 5.57 -3.12 26.90
C TYR A 58 6.08 -1.78 27.43
N GLU A 59 7.15 -1.79 28.21
CA GLU A 59 7.82 -0.58 28.69
C GLU A 59 9.26 -0.56 28.16
N ASP A 60 9.66 0.55 27.53
CA ASP A 60 11.04 0.74 27.10
C ASP A 60 11.93 1.27 28.24
N SER A 61 13.24 1.37 28.00
CA SER A 61 14.20 1.86 29.01
C SER A 61 14.08 3.36 29.32
N GLN A 62 13.15 4.09 28.67
CA GLN A 62 12.76 5.46 29.01
C GLN A 62 11.43 5.51 29.80
N ASN A 63 10.93 4.37 30.27
CA ASN A 63 9.64 4.23 30.95
C ASN A 63 8.45 4.69 30.10
N LYS A 64 8.57 4.67 28.77
CA LYS A 64 7.41 4.88 27.89
C LYS A 64 6.67 3.55 27.75
N GLY A 65 5.35 3.60 27.87
CA GLY A 65 4.47 2.44 27.75
C GLY A 65 3.81 2.29 26.38
N LEU A 66 3.77 1.07 25.87
CA LEU A 66 3.07 0.65 24.66
C LEU A 66 2.15 -0.52 25.00
N ASP A 67 0.84 -0.28 24.97
CA ASP A 67 -0.13 -1.34 25.20
C ASP A 67 -0.27 -2.24 23.97
N VAL A 68 -0.35 -3.56 24.16
CA VAL A 68 -0.56 -4.51 23.07
C VAL A 68 -1.98 -5.02 23.11
N LEU A 69 -2.71 -4.88 22.00
CA LEU A 69 -4.15 -5.07 21.93
C LEU A 69 -4.55 -5.96 20.75
N ILE A 70 -5.67 -6.65 20.90
CA ILE A 70 -6.39 -7.33 19.81
C ILE A 70 -7.81 -6.74 19.75
N ALA A 71 -8.29 -6.41 18.57
CA ALA A 71 -9.66 -5.98 18.34
C ALA A 71 -10.32 -6.86 17.27
N GLU A 72 -11.27 -7.69 17.70
CA GLU A 72 -12.12 -8.49 16.80
C GLU A 72 -13.31 -7.64 16.36
N LEU A 73 -13.31 -7.20 15.11
CA LEU A 73 -14.40 -6.44 14.51
C LEU A 73 -15.54 -7.40 14.13
N LYS A 74 -16.79 -6.92 14.21
CA LYS A 74 -17.92 -7.67 13.64
C LYS A 74 -17.83 -7.71 12.12
N GLY A 75 -18.25 -8.84 11.56
CA GLY A 75 -18.32 -9.06 10.12
C GLY A 75 -19.28 -8.09 9.41
N GLY A 76 -19.17 -8.02 8.08
CA GLY A 76 -20.01 -7.15 7.22
C GLY A 76 -19.38 -5.81 6.82
N THR A 77 -18.39 -5.30 7.56
CA THR A 77 -17.50 -4.24 7.09
C THR A 77 -16.08 -4.75 7.07
N LYS A 78 -15.44 -4.75 5.89
CA LYS A 78 -14.10 -5.31 5.75
C LYS A 78 -13.06 -4.50 6.55
N VAL A 79 -12.12 -5.18 7.20
CA VAL A 79 -11.06 -4.60 8.07
C VAL A 79 -10.31 -3.48 7.36
N GLU A 80 -10.11 -3.59 6.05
CA GLU A 80 -9.42 -2.59 5.26
C GLU A 80 -10.19 -1.24 5.16
N ARG A 81 -11.53 -1.28 5.23
CA ARG A 81 -12.44 -0.13 5.11
C ARG A 81 -12.80 0.51 6.46
N ALA A 82 -12.73 -0.23 7.56
CA ALA A 82 -13.12 0.23 8.90
C ALA A 82 -12.12 1.20 9.57
N ARG A 83 -11.41 2.03 8.79
CA ARG A 83 -10.30 2.89 9.26
C ARG A 83 -10.74 3.89 10.32
N SER A 84 -11.83 4.63 10.10
CA SER A 84 -12.29 5.65 11.05
C SER A 84 -12.75 5.03 12.37
N LEU A 85 -13.47 3.90 12.29
CA LEU A 85 -13.88 3.11 13.46
C LEU A 85 -12.66 2.67 14.28
N GLN A 86 -11.68 2.03 13.63
CA GLN A 86 -10.46 1.54 14.29
C GLN A 86 -9.70 2.67 14.99
N ARG A 87 -9.55 3.84 14.34
CA ARG A 87 -8.90 5.01 14.94
C ARG A 87 -9.64 5.48 16.20
N ASN A 88 -10.97 5.61 16.11
CA ASN A 88 -11.79 6.13 17.19
C ASN A 88 -11.80 5.19 18.40
N LEU A 89 -11.89 3.86 18.17
CA LEU A 89 -11.84 2.86 19.23
C LEU A 89 -10.54 2.95 20.03
N ILE A 90 -9.39 3.04 19.36
CA ILE A 90 -8.09 3.09 20.05
C ILE A 90 -7.84 4.45 20.68
N GLY A 91 -8.22 5.55 20.03
CA GLY A 91 -8.12 6.88 20.64
C GLY A 91 -8.91 6.97 21.95
N LYS A 92 -10.13 6.43 21.97
CA LYS A 92 -10.94 6.35 23.19
C LYS A 92 -10.31 5.47 24.25
N TYR A 93 -9.80 4.30 23.88
CA TYR A 93 -9.11 3.39 24.79
C TYR A 93 -7.90 4.08 25.44
N LEU A 94 -7.00 4.65 24.63
CA LEU A 94 -5.79 5.33 25.12
C LEU A 94 -6.14 6.48 26.06
N LYS A 95 -7.16 7.28 25.73
CA LYS A 95 -7.65 8.38 26.58
C LYS A 95 -8.19 7.88 27.92
N SER A 96 -9.06 6.87 27.88
CA SER A 96 -9.73 6.36 29.08
C SER A 96 -8.77 5.68 30.06
N ASN A 97 -7.66 5.14 29.55
CA ASN A 97 -6.67 4.42 30.34
C ASN A 97 -5.38 5.23 30.59
N LEU A 98 -5.35 6.52 30.19
CA LEU A 98 -4.19 7.42 30.33
C LEU A 98 -2.89 6.86 29.71
N LYS A 99 -3.03 6.28 28.52
CA LYS A 99 -1.92 5.67 27.76
C LYS A 99 -1.54 6.54 26.57
N ASP A 100 -0.27 6.48 26.21
CA ASP A 100 0.28 7.31 25.13
C ASP A 100 0.28 6.57 23.77
N SER A 101 0.45 5.25 23.77
CA SER A 101 0.55 4.48 22.54
C SER A 101 0.05 3.04 22.68
N ALA A 102 -0.35 2.45 21.55
CA ALA A 102 -0.72 1.04 21.46
C ALA A 102 -0.26 0.40 20.14
N LEU A 103 0.09 -0.87 20.21
CA LEU A 103 0.21 -1.78 19.07
C LEU A 103 -1.05 -2.66 19.02
N VAL A 104 -1.75 -2.66 17.90
CA VAL A 104 -3.08 -3.27 17.79
C VAL A 104 -3.18 -4.17 16.57
N ALA A 105 -3.68 -5.39 16.77
CA ALA A 105 -4.14 -6.26 15.69
C ALA A 105 -5.67 -6.16 15.52
N PHE A 106 -6.13 -5.67 14.37
CA PHE A 106 -7.54 -5.65 13.99
C PHE A 106 -7.84 -6.78 13.02
N TYR A 107 -8.86 -7.58 13.30
CA TYR A 107 -9.27 -8.67 12.43
C TYR A 107 -10.79 -8.90 12.49
N SER A 108 -11.33 -9.66 11.55
CA SER A 108 -12.68 -10.22 11.62
C SER A 108 -12.65 -11.67 11.11
N LYS A 109 -13.52 -12.54 11.63
CA LYS A 109 -13.50 -13.98 11.30
C LYS A 109 -13.83 -14.29 9.84
N ASP A 110 -14.54 -13.37 9.17
CA ASP A 110 -14.97 -13.46 7.79
C ASP A 110 -13.99 -12.78 6.81
N ASN A 111 -12.85 -12.28 7.29
CA ASN A 111 -11.87 -11.61 6.45
C ASN A 111 -10.50 -12.33 6.55
N PRO A 112 -9.95 -12.83 5.43
CA PRO A 112 -8.62 -13.45 5.43
C PRO A 112 -7.49 -12.44 5.66
N ASP A 113 -7.78 -11.15 5.57
CA ASP A 113 -6.84 -10.07 5.81
C ASP A 113 -7.11 -9.34 7.12
N TRP A 114 -6.04 -8.90 7.76
CA TRP A 114 -6.05 -8.24 9.06
C TRP A 114 -5.05 -7.08 9.07
N ARG A 115 -5.14 -6.22 10.09
CA ARG A 115 -4.36 -4.99 10.14
C ARG A 115 -3.57 -4.89 11.43
N LEU A 116 -2.26 -4.75 11.31
CA LEU A 116 -1.37 -4.39 12.40
C LEU A 116 -1.20 -2.86 12.43
N SER A 117 -1.48 -2.22 13.55
CA SER A 117 -1.41 -0.76 13.68
C SER A 117 -0.63 -0.32 14.91
N PHE A 118 0.24 0.66 14.73
CA PHE A 118 0.77 1.49 15.80
C PHE A 118 -0.08 2.76 15.90
N VAL A 119 -0.61 3.05 17.08
CA VAL A 119 -1.42 4.24 17.37
C VAL A 119 -0.77 5.02 18.50
N LYS A 120 -0.67 6.34 18.35
CA LYS A 120 -0.10 7.24 19.36
C LYS A 120 -0.96 8.49 19.52
N MET A 121 -1.17 8.89 20.77
CA MET A 121 -1.79 10.15 21.12
C MET A 121 -0.75 11.27 21.03
N ASP A 122 -1.06 12.35 20.32
CA ASP A 122 -0.29 13.59 20.39
C ASP A 122 -0.87 14.47 21.52
N TYR A 123 -0.05 14.77 22.52
CA TYR A 123 -0.41 15.69 23.60
C TYR A 123 0.41 16.97 23.48
N ARG A 124 -0.21 18.11 23.79
CA ARG A 124 0.50 19.34 24.15
C ARG A 124 0.55 19.42 25.66
N LEU A 125 1.73 19.70 26.22
CA LEU A 125 1.79 20.14 27.60
C LEU A 125 1.27 21.58 27.64
N ASP A 126 0.28 21.85 28.48
CA ASP A 126 -0.13 23.22 28.78
C ASP A 126 0.90 23.91 29.69
N ASP A 127 0.71 25.20 29.94
CA ASP A 127 1.63 26.01 30.75
C ASP A 127 1.75 25.53 32.23
N LYS A 128 0.93 24.56 32.65
CA LYS A 128 0.93 23.94 33.98
C LYS A 128 1.49 22.51 33.97
N GLY A 129 2.00 22.03 32.83
CA GLY A 129 2.55 20.69 32.67
C GLY A 129 1.49 19.59 32.54
N VAL A 130 0.22 19.94 32.32
CA VAL A 130 -0.86 18.98 32.10
C VAL A 130 -0.91 18.61 30.62
N LYS A 131 -0.94 17.30 30.34
CA LYS A 131 -1.16 16.77 28.98
C LYS A 131 -2.55 17.18 28.50
N THR A 132 -2.61 18.18 27.64
CA THR A 132 -3.83 18.67 26.99
C THR A 132 -3.87 18.20 25.54
N GLU A 133 -5.05 17.82 25.08
CA GLU A 133 -5.29 17.33 23.73
C GLU A 133 -4.87 18.40 22.70
N ILE A 134 -3.99 18.02 21.76
CA ILE A 134 -3.95 18.74 20.49
C ILE A 134 -5.21 18.27 19.77
N GLY A 135 -6.12 19.16 19.37
CA GLY A 135 -7.40 18.81 18.71
C GLY A 135 -7.28 18.05 17.37
N THR A 136 -6.13 17.45 17.09
CA THR A 136 -5.84 16.52 16.02
C THR A 136 -6.07 15.08 16.45
N PRO A 137 -6.69 14.25 15.59
CA PRO A 137 -6.80 12.81 15.79
C PRO A 137 -5.49 12.10 16.17
N PRO A 138 -5.56 10.93 16.85
CA PRO A 138 -4.37 10.13 17.14
C PRO A 138 -3.64 9.75 15.85
N LYS A 139 -2.30 9.86 15.86
CA LYS A 139 -1.46 9.36 14.78
C LYS A 139 -1.61 7.85 14.71
N ARG A 140 -1.82 7.33 13.50
CA ARG A 140 -1.92 5.90 13.24
C ARG A 140 -1.08 5.54 12.04
N TYR A 141 -0.27 4.52 12.23
CA TYR A 141 0.51 3.89 11.19
C TYR A 141 0.14 2.41 11.13
N SER A 142 -0.17 1.90 9.94
CA SER A 142 -0.75 0.57 9.80
C SER A 142 -0.20 -0.20 8.62
N PHE A 143 -0.05 -1.52 8.80
CA PHE A 143 0.14 -2.48 7.72
C PHE A 143 -1.14 -3.31 7.58
N LEU A 144 -1.68 -3.36 6.37
CA LEU A 144 -2.68 -4.36 5.99
C LEU A 144 -1.91 -5.60 5.49
N VAL A 145 -2.23 -6.76 6.04
CA VAL A 145 -1.52 -8.04 5.84
C VAL A 145 -2.55 -9.19 5.83
N GLY A 146 -2.20 -10.37 5.34
CA GLY A 146 -3.10 -11.50 5.29
C GLY A 146 -2.88 -12.38 4.07
N GLU A 147 -3.81 -13.30 3.82
CA GLU A 147 -3.71 -14.26 2.71
C GLU A 147 -3.80 -13.59 1.34
N THR A 148 -4.46 -12.43 1.24
CA THR A 148 -4.71 -11.75 -0.03
C THR A 148 -3.97 -10.42 -0.17
N GLU A 149 -3.26 -9.98 0.87
CA GLU A 149 -2.52 -8.72 0.90
C GLU A 149 -1.00 -8.93 0.99
N PRO A 150 -0.19 -8.24 0.16
CA PRO A 150 1.25 -8.41 0.17
C PRO A 150 1.85 -7.83 1.47
N SER A 151 2.68 -8.60 2.14
CA SER A 151 3.25 -8.21 3.44
C SER A 151 4.72 -7.82 3.40
N HIS A 152 5.34 -7.76 2.21
CA HIS A 152 6.77 -7.51 2.04
C HIS A 152 7.27 -6.25 2.79
N THR A 153 6.53 -5.14 2.70
CA THR A 153 6.88 -3.90 3.42
C THR A 153 6.85 -4.10 4.94
N ALA A 154 5.81 -4.72 5.49
CA ALA A 154 5.69 -4.99 6.93
C ALA A 154 6.80 -5.92 7.41
N GLN A 155 7.07 -7.00 6.66
CA GLN A 155 8.16 -7.93 6.95
C GLN A 155 9.51 -7.19 6.95
N LYS A 156 9.81 -6.40 5.92
CA LYS A 156 11.08 -5.67 5.80
C LYS A 156 11.26 -4.63 6.91
N GLN A 157 10.20 -3.90 7.27
CA GLN A 157 10.28 -2.84 8.28
C GLN A 157 10.35 -3.38 9.70
N LEU A 158 9.70 -4.51 10.01
CA LEU A 158 9.71 -5.09 11.35
C LEU A 158 10.85 -6.08 11.59
N LEU A 159 11.51 -6.58 10.54
CA LEU A 159 12.66 -7.48 10.66
C LEU A 159 13.77 -6.96 11.61
N PRO A 160 14.16 -5.66 11.61
CA PRO A 160 15.16 -5.14 12.54
C PRO A 160 14.76 -5.20 14.01
N LEU A 161 13.46 -5.32 14.34
CA LEU A 161 12.98 -5.43 15.72
C LEU A 161 13.07 -6.86 16.27
N LEU A 162 13.31 -7.86 15.42
CA LEU A 162 13.44 -9.25 15.87
C LEU A 162 14.86 -9.58 16.41
N ASP A 163 15.73 -8.59 16.57
CA ASP A 163 17.04 -8.81 17.17
C ASP A 163 16.92 -8.94 18.70
N TYR A 164 17.00 -10.18 19.19
CA TYR A 164 16.94 -10.54 20.61
C TYR A 164 17.99 -9.84 21.50
N LYS A 165 19.01 -9.21 20.91
CA LYS A 165 20.03 -8.46 21.65
C LYS A 165 19.64 -7.01 21.92
N LYS A 166 18.58 -6.50 21.27
CA LYS A 166 18.17 -5.10 21.35
C LYS A 166 16.77 -4.98 21.92
N ILE A 167 16.62 -4.13 22.93
CA ILE A 167 15.32 -3.69 23.45
C ILE A 167 14.97 -2.40 22.69
N PRO A 168 13.96 -2.38 21.81
CA PRO A 168 13.68 -1.21 20.99
C PRO A 168 12.97 -0.09 21.78
N PHE A 169 13.34 1.16 21.52
CA PHE A 169 12.56 2.28 22.05
C PHE A 169 11.22 2.41 21.32
N ILE A 170 10.18 2.92 21.98
CA ILE A 170 8.87 3.13 21.35
C ILE A 170 8.96 4.08 20.14
N ASP A 171 9.81 5.11 20.21
CA ASP A 171 10.03 6.01 19.07
C ASP A 171 10.73 5.32 17.89
N GLU A 172 11.53 4.27 18.13
CA GLU A 172 12.10 3.44 17.06
C GLU A 172 11.03 2.57 16.40
N ILE A 173 10.11 2.01 17.21
CA ILE A 173 8.96 1.25 16.71
C ILE A 173 8.08 2.15 15.85
N GLU A 174 7.72 3.35 16.34
CA GLU A 174 6.93 4.34 15.60
C GLU A 174 7.55 4.65 14.22
N LYS A 175 8.86 4.90 14.18
CA LYS A 175 9.59 5.18 12.92
C LYS A 175 9.54 4.02 11.93
N LEU A 176 9.49 2.79 12.41
CA LEU A 176 9.39 1.61 11.55
C LEU A 176 7.98 1.39 11.00
N PHE A 177 6.95 1.90 11.67
CA PHE A 177 5.59 1.92 11.11
C PHE A 177 5.35 3.14 10.20
N SER A 178 6.14 4.20 10.33
CA SER A 178 5.95 5.44 9.56
C SER A 178 6.05 5.24 8.03
N ILE A 179 5.05 5.80 7.35
CA ILE A 179 4.83 5.71 5.90
C ILE A 179 5.94 6.41 5.11
N GLU A 180 6.56 7.46 5.67
CA GLU A 180 7.60 8.25 4.99
C GLU A 180 8.75 7.41 4.45
N LYS A 181 9.16 6.37 5.19
CA LYS A 181 10.23 5.47 4.76
C LYS A 181 9.79 4.58 3.60
N VAL A 182 8.57 4.05 3.65
CA VAL A 182 7.98 3.24 2.57
C VAL A 182 7.83 4.07 1.30
N THR A 183 7.31 5.28 1.44
CA THR A 183 7.11 6.25 0.35
C THR A 183 8.44 6.64 -0.29
N LYS A 184 9.47 6.93 0.51
CA LYS A 184 10.81 7.26 -0.01
C LYS A 184 11.46 6.08 -0.74
N GLU A 185 11.35 4.87 -0.20
CA GLU A 185 11.85 3.66 -0.85
C GLU A 185 11.12 3.41 -2.17
N PHE A 186 9.79 3.52 -2.18
CA PHE A 186 8.99 3.41 -3.39
C PHE A 186 9.44 4.39 -4.47
N TYR A 187 9.49 5.70 -4.17
CA TYR A 187 9.94 6.70 -5.14
C TYR A 187 11.38 6.46 -5.60
N THR A 188 12.23 5.89 -4.74
CA THR A 188 13.60 5.50 -5.12
C THR A 188 13.58 4.37 -6.14
N GLU A 189 12.74 3.33 -5.98
CA GLU A 189 12.61 2.25 -6.96
C GLU A 189 11.99 2.75 -8.29
N ILE A 190 10.99 3.64 -8.24
CA ILE A 190 10.44 4.28 -9.45
C ILE A 190 11.51 5.10 -10.17
N ALA A 191 12.31 5.85 -9.43
CA ALA A 191 13.40 6.63 -9.98
C ALA A 191 14.48 5.76 -10.65
N LYS A 192 14.77 4.57 -10.10
CA LYS A 192 15.63 3.58 -10.76
C LYS A 192 15.00 3.09 -12.05
N LYS A 193 13.73 2.66 -12.04
CA LYS A 193 13.04 2.19 -13.24
C LYS A 193 12.95 3.25 -14.33
N PHE A 194 12.77 4.51 -13.96
CA PHE A 194 12.87 5.62 -14.91
C PHE A 194 14.24 5.66 -15.58
N THR A 195 15.33 5.63 -14.80
CA THR A 195 16.70 5.64 -15.33
C THR A 195 17.03 4.38 -16.15
N GLU A 196 16.51 3.21 -15.78
CA GLU A 196 16.63 1.99 -16.60
C GLU A 196 15.91 2.12 -17.95
N LEU A 197 14.78 2.84 -17.98
CA LEU A 197 13.99 2.99 -19.20
C LEU A 197 14.65 3.95 -20.19
N VAL A 198 15.04 5.15 -19.74
CA VAL A 198 15.55 6.23 -20.62
C VAL A 198 17.07 6.36 -20.62
N GLY A 199 17.76 5.64 -19.74
CA GLY A 199 19.21 5.73 -19.58
C GLY A 199 19.67 6.92 -18.75
N GLY A 200 20.99 7.05 -18.65
CA GLY A 200 21.67 8.11 -17.90
C GLY A 200 22.17 7.66 -16.53
N GLU A 201 22.50 8.64 -15.69
CA GLU A 201 23.16 8.40 -14.41
C GLU A 201 22.27 8.82 -13.23
N ARG A 202 22.27 8.01 -12.17
CA ARG A 202 21.55 8.32 -10.93
C ARG A 202 22.38 7.97 -9.70
N LYS A 203 22.41 8.88 -8.73
CA LYS A 203 23.01 8.63 -7.41
C LYS A 203 21.94 8.12 -6.44
N ILE A 204 22.23 7.00 -5.79
CA ILE A 204 21.34 6.35 -4.80
C ILE A 204 22.16 6.14 -3.53
N GLY A 205 21.99 7.05 -2.57
CA GLY A 205 22.85 7.12 -1.39
C GLY A 205 24.31 7.40 -1.80
N SER A 206 25.22 6.50 -1.46
CA SER A 206 26.63 6.57 -1.85
C SER A 206 26.95 5.90 -3.19
N LYS A 207 26.01 5.14 -3.78
CA LYS A 207 26.23 4.38 -5.02
C LYS A 207 25.79 5.19 -6.25
N LYS A 208 26.49 4.98 -7.37
CA LYS A 208 26.14 5.51 -8.68
C LYS A 208 25.61 4.37 -9.56
N MET A 209 24.48 4.60 -10.20
CA MET A 209 23.85 3.74 -11.19
C MET A 209 23.97 4.41 -12.55
N VAL A 210 24.35 3.65 -13.57
CA VAL A 210 24.51 4.13 -14.95
C VAL A 210 23.83 3.12 -15.85
N GLU A 211 22.85 3.58 -16.62
CA GLU A 211 22.05 2.75 -17.52
C GLU A 211 22.13 3.28 -18.95
N LYS A 212 22.07 2.38 -19.92
CA LYS A 212 22.04 2.77 -21.35
C LYS A 212 20.65 3.19 -21.83
N GLY A 213 19.60 2.86 -21.08
CA GLY A 213 18.22 2.98 -21.53
C GLY A 213 17.80 1.76 -22.36
N CYS A 214 16.51 1.45 -22.30
CA CYS A 214 15.91 0.34 -23.05
C CYS A 214 14.61 0.71 -23.78
N LEU A 215 14.17 1.97 -23.65
CA LEU A 215 13.13 2.57 -24.47
C LEU A 215 13.62 2.78 -25.89
N ARG A 216 12.75 2.59 -26.87
CA ARG A 216 12.96 3.02 -28.25
C ARG A 216 11.76 3.81 -28.70
N LEU A 217 11.96 5.05 -29.17
CA LEU A 217 10.91 5.88 -29.77
C LEU A 217 11.06 5.95 -31.30
N PRO A 218 9.98 6.25 -32.04
CA PRO A 218 10.06 6.50 -33.48
C PRO A 218 10.92 7.73 -33.78
N SER A 219 11.98 7.54 -34.57
CA SER A 219 12.72 8.60 -35.28
C SER A 219 13.15 9.80 -34.42
N THR A 220 13.61 9.56 -33.19
CA THR A 220 14.16 10.61 -32.33
C THR A 220 15.28 10.07 -31.44
N ASP A 221 16.39 10.80 -31.37
CA ASP A 221 17.46 10.62 -30.38
C ASP A 221 17.37 11.73 -29.30
N ASN A 222 16.20 12.37 -29.19
CA ASN A 222 16.00 13.46 -28.24
C ASN A 222 15.67 12.91 -26.85
N ASP A 223 16.69 12.88 -26.00
CA ASP A 223 16.63 12.50 -24.58
C ASP A 223 15.50 13.20 -23.81
N THR A 224 15.15 14.45 -24.13
CA THR A 224 14.02 15.14 -23.50
C THR A 224 12.70 14.46 -23.81
N ILE A 225 12.48 14.06 -25.06
CA ILE A 225 11.23 13.43 -25.51
C ILE A 225 11.10 12.04 -24.87
N GLU A 226 12.20 11.29 -24.79
CA GLU A 226 12.23 9.98 -24.11
C GLU A 226 11.87 10.10 -22.63
N LYS A 227 12.48 11.07 -21.93
CA LYS A 227 12.18 11.37 -20.52
C LYS A 227 10.73 11.76 -20.33
N GLU A 228 10.20 12.66 -21.15
CA GLU A 228 8.79 13.07 -21.08
C GLU A 228 7.83 11.89 -21.33
N PHE A 229 8.12 11.04 -22.33
CA PHE A 229 7.33 9.84 -22.59
C PHE A 229 7.35 8.90 -21.39
N ALA A 230 8.54 8.63 -20.82
CA ALA A 230 8.68 7.78 -19.65
C ALA A 230 7.94 8.32 -18.42
N VAL A 231 7.97 9.64 -18.17
CA VAL A 231 7.18 10.26 -17.09
C VAL A 231 5.68 10.04 -17.30
N ARG A 232 5.16 10.27 -18.51
CA ARG A 232 3.74 10.04 -18.83
C ARG A 232 3.36 8.56 -18.69
N LEU A 233 4.20 7.66 -19.20
CA LEU A 233 3.99 6.22 -19.11
C LEU A 233 3.93 5.75 -17.65
N ILE A 234 4.93 6.08 -16.84
CA ILE A 234 4.97 5.70 -15.42
C ILE A 234 3.78 6.32 -14.68
N GLY A 235 3.45 7.59 -14.94
CA GLY A 235 2.29 8.26 -14.34
C GLY A 235 0.97 7.54 -14.64
N ARG A 236 0.74 7.17 -15.91
CA ARG A 236 -0.44 6.40 -16.34
C ARG A 236 -0.49 5.03 -15.69
N LEU A 237 0.64 4.33 -15.60
CA LEU A 237 0.74 3.00 -14.97
C LEU A 237 0.48 3.06 -13.46
N LEU A 238 1.04 4.06 -12.77
CA LEU A 238 0.76 4.31 -11.36
C LEU A 238 -0.73 4.59 -11.13
N PHE A 239 -1.33 5.43 -11.97
CA PHE A 239 -2.77 5.72 -11.88
C PHE A 239 -3.62 4.46 -12.10
N CYS A 240 -3.28 3.64 -13.10
CA CYS A 240 -3.95 2.37 -13.34
C CYS A 240 -3.79 1.40 -12.15
N TRP A 241 -2.62 1.39 -11.50
CA TRP A 241 -2.42 0.62 -10.28
C TRP A 241 -3.32 1.10 -9.12
N PHE A 242 -3.47 2.40 -8.92
CA PHE A 242 -4.41 2.94 -7.93
C PHE A 242 -5.86 2.60 -8.26
N LEU A 243 -6.25 2.70 -9.53
CA LEU A 243 -7.58 2.29 -9.97
C LEU A 243 -7.85 0.80 -9.72
N LYS A 244 -6.86 -0.07 -9.93
CA LYS A 244 -6.95 -1.51 -9.62
C LYS A 244 -7.22 -1.74 -8.13
N LYS A 245 -6.58 -0.98 -7.25
CA LYS A 245 -6.81 -1.07 -5.79
C LYS A 245 -8.14 -0.43 -5.38
N LYS A 246 -8.74 0.42 -6.21
CA LYS A 246 -10.06 1.00 -5.97
C LYS A 246 -11.16 0.02 -6.38
N LYS A 247 -12.16 -0.11 -5.52
CA LYS A 247 -13.34 -0.95 -5.77
C LYS A 247 -14.58 -0.07 -5.92
N SER A 248 -15.55 -0.55 -6.70
CA SER A 248 -16.89 0.04 -6.76
C SER A 248 -17.65 -0.15 -5.44
N GLU A 249 -18.81 0.49 -5.32
CA GLU A 249 -19.72 0.33 -4.17
C GLU A 249 -20.09 -1.14 -3.92
N LYS A 250 -20.12 -1.95 -5.00
CA LYS A 250 -20.41 -3.39 -4.98
C LYS A 250 -19.17 -4.27 -4.74
N ASP A 251 -18.06 -3.68 -4.28
CA ASP A 251 -16.78 -4.36 -3.98
C ASP A 251 -16.09 -5.02 -5.20
N VAL A 252 -16.48 -4.65 -6.42
CA VAL A 252 -15.82 -5.11 -7.65
C VAL A 252 -14.64 -4.18 -7.98
N PRO A 253 -13.41 -4.69 -8.18
CA PRO A 253 -12.26 -3.88 -8.64
C PRO A 253 -12.55 -3.13 -9.94
N LEU A 254 -12.09 -1.88 -10.05
CA LEU A 254 -12.30 -1.07 -11.26
C LEU A 254 -11.36 -1.47 -12.41
N LEU A 255 -10.26 -2.15 -12.10
CA LEU A 255 -9.34 -2.77 -13.04
C LEU A 255 -9.02 -4.18 -12.55
N ASP A 256 -9.02 -5.15 -13.47
CA ASP A 256 -8.70 -6.54 -13.19
C ASP A 256 -7.18 -6.79 -13.12
N ASN A 257 -6.76 -7.79 -12.36
CA ASN A 257 -5.40 -8.32 -12.35
C ASN A 257 -4.93 -8.77 -13.74
N ILE A 258 -5.86 -9.18 -14.61
CA ILE A 258 -5.57 -9.57 -15.99
C ILE A 258 -5.05 -8.37 -16.82
N ILE A 259 -5.32 -7.12 -16.40
CA ILE A 259 -4.92 -5.91 -17.14
C ILE A 259 -3.66 -5.28 -16.54
N ILE A 260 -3.46 -5.32 -15.23
CA ILE A 260 -2.35 -4.65 -14.54
C ILE A 260 -1.76 -5.60 -13.50
N SER A 261 -0.77 -6.39 -13.88
CA SER A 261 0.05 -7.22 -12.98
C SER A 261 1.32 -7.69 -13.68
N SER A 262 2.31 -8.10 -12.90
CA SER A 262 3.52 -8.76 -13.41
C SER A 262 3.18 -10.03 -14.20
N ARG A 263 2.17 -10.78 -13.74
CA ARG A 263 1.64 -11.99 -14.41
C ARG A 263 0.99 -11.69 -15.76
N ALA A 264 0.22 -10.61 -15.87
CA ALA A 264 -0.42 -10.22 -17.13
C ALA A 264 0.63 -9.92 -18.22
N VAL A 265 1.74 -9.28 -17.84
CA VAL A 265 2.86 -9.01 -18.78
C VAL A 265 3.45 -10.30 -19.34
N GLN A 266 3.50 -11.38 -18.55
CA GLN A 266 4.02 -12.66 -19.01
C GLN A 266 3.09 -13.39 -20.00
N GLN A 267 1.80 -13.03 -20.03
CA GLN A 267 0.80 -13.69 -20.86
C GLN A 267 0.63 -13.05 -22.25
N VAL A 268 1.14 -11.82 -22.44
CA VAL A 268 0.95 -11.06 -23.67
C VAL A 268 2.30 -10.46 -24.12
N THR A 269 2.77 -10.87 -25.29
CA THR A 269 3.97 -10.30 -25.91
C THR A 269 3.68 -8.90 -26.46
N GLY A 270 4.63 -7.97 -26.36
CA GLY A 270 4.43 -6.59 -26.81
C GLY A 270 3.36 -5.90 -25.98
N TYR A 271 3.45 -6.04 -24.67
CA TYR A 271 2.42 -5.69 -23.69
C TYR A 271 1.96 -4.25 -23.81
N TYR A 272 2.89 -3.34 -24.12
CA TYR A 272 2.55 -1.94 -24.31
C TYR A 272 1.50 -1.74 -25.40
N HIS A 273 1.73 -2.20 -26.62
CA HIS A 273 0.79 -1.99 -27.73
C HIS A 273 -0.46 -2.87 -27.61
N ASN A 274 -0.29 -4.13 -27.19
CA ASN A 274 -1.39 -5.09 -27.17
C ASN A 274 -2.34 -4.93 -25.99
N MET A 275 -1.90 -4.30 -24.89
CA MET A 275 -2.69 -4.12 -23.68
C MET A 275 -2.77 -2.64 -23.24
N LEU A 276 -1.62 -1.99 -23.00
CA LEU A 276 -1.59 -0.69 -22.33
C LEU A 276 -2.05 0.46 -23.21
N GLU A 277 -1.61 0.53 -24.47
CA GLU A 277 -1.97 1.58 -25.42
C GLU A 277 -3.49 1.57 -25.68
N ARG A 278 -4.08 0.38 -25.82
CA ARG A 278 -5.54 0.20 -25.88
C ARG A 278 -6.20 0.66 -24.58
N LEU A 279 -5.73 0.19 -23.43
CA LEU A 279 -6.27 0.61 -22.13
C LEU A 279 -6.27 2.13 -21.98
N PHE A 280 -5.15 2.79 -22.29
CA PHE A 280 -4.98 4.22 -22.12
C PHE A 280 -5.89 4.98 -23.07
N PHE A 281 -5.76 4.75 -24.37
CA PHE A 281 -6.33 5.66 -25.36
C PHE A 281 -7.70 5.23 -25.89
N GLN A 282 -8.00 3.93 -25.89
CA GLN A 282 -9.25 3.39 -26.44
C GLN A 282 -10.28 3.02 -25.36
N VAL A 283 -9.88 2.94 -24.09
CA VAL A 283 -10.77 2.51 -22.99
C VAL A 283 -10.92 3.61 -21.94
N LEU A 284 -9.84 4.01 -21.26
CA LEU A 284 -9.87 5.03 -20.20
C LEU A 284 -10.16 6.43 -20.76
N ASN A 285 -9.77 6.70 -22.01
CA ASN A 285 -10.02 7.94 -22.73
C ASN A 285 -11.27 7.90 -23.64
N THR A 286 -12.05 6.81 -23.65
CA THR A 286 -13.23 6.70 -24.53
C THR A 286 -14.50 6.34 -23.75
N PRO A 287 -15.60 7.12 -23.89
CA PRO A 287 -16.89 6.78 -23.31
C PRO A 287 -17.36 5.40 -23.75
N HIS A 288 -18.02 4.64 -22.86
CA HIS A 288 -18.44 3.26 -23.11
C HIS A 288 -19.21 3.09 -24.44
N ASN A 289 -20.12 4.01 -24.76
CA ASN A 289 -20.93 3.98 -25.99
C ASN A 289 -20.17 4.34 -27.28
N LYS A 290 -18.92 4.80 -27.16
CA LYS A 290 -18.04 5.15 -28.28
C LYS A 290 -16.86 4.20 -28.42
N ARG A 291 -16.76 3.18 -27.56
CA ARG A 291 -15.69 2.18 -27.62
C ARG A 291 -15.86 1.29 -28.85
N ILE A 292 -14.74 0.81 -29.37
CA ILE A 292 -14.71 -0.21 -30.44
C ILE A 292 -15.33 -1.53 -29.94
N LYS A 293 -15.78 -2.39 -30.87
CA LYS A 293 -16.45 -3.66 -30.53
C LYS A 293 -15.59 -4.58 -29.67
N GLU A 294 -14.28 -4.58 -29.90
CA GLU A 294 -13.31 -5.36 -29.15
C GLU A 294 -13.26 -4.93 -27.67
N ALA A 295 -13.46 -3.64 -27.40
CA ALA A 295 -13.54 -3.07 -26.05
C ALA A 295 -14.93 -3.24 -25.39
N SER A 296 -15.85 -3.95 -26.04
CA SER A 296 -17.14 -4.38 -25.46
C SER A 296 -17.07 -5.76 -24.81
N HIS A 297 -15.95 -6.48 -24.98
CA HIS A 297 -15.71 -7.81 -24.40
C HIS A 297 -14.73 -7.71 -23.23
N ASP A 298 -14.75 -8.68 -22.33
CA ASP A 298 -13.82 -8.73 -21.19
C ASP A 298 -12.36 -8.59 -21.65
N PRO A 299 -11.51 -7.87 -20.88
CA PRO A 299 -11.77 -7.35 -19.53
C PRO A 299 -12.24 -5.88 -19.48
N TRP A 300 -12.60 -5.28 -20.61
CA TRP A 300 -12.81 -3.83 -20.76
C TRP A 300 -14.14 -3.23 -20.25
N PRO A 301 -15.29 -3.94 -20.22
CA PRO A 301 -16.59 -3.34 -19.90
C PRO A 301 -16.67 -2.72 -18.51
N LYS A 302 -15.87 -3.20 -17.56
CA LYS A 302 -15.84 -2.71 -16.17
C LYS A 302 -14.92 -1.50 -15.98
N VAL A 303 -14.05 -1.23 -16.95
CA VAL A 303 -13.07 -0.14 -16.85
C VAL A 303 -13.76 1.20 -17.10
N PRO A 304 -13.68 2.17 -16.18
CA PRO A 304 -14.39 3.45 -16.31
C PRO A 304 -13.80 4.34 -17.40
N PHE A 305 -14.60 5.30 -17.87
CA PHE A 305 -14.12 6.44 -18.66
C PHE A 305 -13.74 7.60 -17.73
N LEU A 306 -12.63 8.29 -18.00
CA LEU A 306 -12.06 9.31 -17.12
C LEU A 306 -11.97 10.72 -17.73
N ASN A 307 -12.76 11.02 -18.77
CA ASN A 307 -12.86 12.37 -19.36
C ASN A 307 -11.55 12.99 -19.88
N GLY A 308 -10.51 12.18 -20.12
CA GLY A 308 -9.42 12.54 -21.03
C GLY A 308 -8.16 13.21 -20.49
N GLY A 309 -8.04 13.63 -19.23
CA GLY A 309 -6.78 14.28 -18.76
C GLY A 309 -5.48 13.48 -18.96
N LEU A 310 -5.11 12.63 -17.99
CA LEU A 310 -3.87 11.84 -18.05
C LEU A 310 -3.80 10.87 -19.25
N PHE A 311 -4.95 10.52 -19.82
CA PHE A 311 -5.10 9.52 -20.87
C PHE A 311 -5.39 10.10 -22.25
N GLU A 312 -5.41 11.42 -22.42
CA GLU A 312 -5.38 12.04 -23.75
C GLU A 312 -4.02 11.74 -24.40
N PRO A 313 -4.01 11.32 -25.68
CA PRO A 313 -2.78 11.13 -26.42
C PRO A 313 -2.03 12.44 -26.57
N HIS A 314 -0.79 12.49 -26.10
CA HIS A 314 0.12 13.57 -26.42
C HIS A 314 0.77 13.32 -27.80
N ARG A 315 1.19 14.37 -28.52
CA ARG A 315 1.86 14.22 -29.83
C ARG A 315 3.06 13.27 -29.81
N HIS A 316 3.78 13.22 -28.69
CA HIS A 316 4.94 12.35 -28.48
C HIS A 316 4.59 11.00 -27.83
N ASP A 317 3.30 10.65 -27.75
CA ASP A 317 2.89 9.29 -27.40
C ASP A 317 2.83 8.38 -28.62
N TYR A 318 2.94 8.95 -29.83
CA TYR A 318 2.91 8.20 -31.10
C TYR A 318 1.69 7.28 -31.20
N TYR A 319 0.55 7.76 -30.70
CA TYR A 319 -0.69 7.01 -30.77
C TYR A 319 -1.34 7.24 -32.14
N GLU A 320 -1.20 6.27 -33.01
CA GLU A 320 -1.85 6.24 -34.32
C GLU A 320 -2.25 4.79 -34.64
N ILE A 321 -3.54 4.59 -34.96
CA ILE A 321 -4.10 3.27 -35.24
C ILE A 321 -4.37 3.07 -36.73
N ASP A 322 -4.24 1.84 -37.20
CA ASP A 322 -4.64 1.44 -38.55
C ASP A 322 -6.13 1.07 -38.63
N ALA A 323 -6.58 0.64 -39.82
CA ALA A 323 -7.97 0.23 -40.05
C ALA A 323 -8.40 -1.01 -39.24
N LEU A 324 -7.45 -1.76 -38.67
CA LEU A 324 -7.67 -2.93 -37.83
C LEU A 324 -7.52 -2.61 -36.34
N ASN A 325 -7.44 -1.33 -35.96
CA ASN A 325 -7.21 -0.87 -34.60
C ASN A 325 -5.88 -1.36 -33.98
N HIS A 326 -4.87 -1.61 -34.81
CA HIS A 326 -3.49 -1.87 -34.39
C HIS A 326 -2.64 -0.61 -34.45
N SER A 327 -1.62 -0.51 -33.59
CA SER A 327 -0.71 0.64 -33.58
C SER A 327 0.20 0.62 -34.80
N LYS A 328 0.23 1.72 -35.54
CA LYS A 328 1.16 1.90 -36.67
C LYS A 328 2.62 1.94 -36.22
N HIS A 329 2.87 2.24 -34.94
CA HIS A 329 4.20 2.35 -34.37
C HIS A 329 4.65 1.09 -33.63
N GLN A 330 3.93 -0.04 -33.74
CA GLN A 330 4.25 -1.27 -33.03
C GLN A 330 5.70 -1.76 -33.23
N ASN A 331 6.31 -1.45 -34.38
CA ASN A 331 7.69 -1.84 -34.71
C ASN A 331 8.75 -0.78 -34.40
N THR A 332 8.35 0.47 -34.17
CA THR A 332 9.26 1.62 -33.99
C THR A 332 9.27 2.14 -32.56
N LEU A 333 8.12 2.11 -31.87
CA LEU A 333 8.00 2.37 -30.44
C LEU A 333 8.15 1.04 -29.69
N LYS A 334 9.15 0.91 -28.83
CA LYS A 334 9.36 -0.30 -28.01
C LYS A 334 9.52 0.08 -26.54
N VAL A 335 8.55 -0.34 -25.74
CA VAL A 335 8.66 -0.41 -24.28
C VAL A 335 8.90 -1.88 -23.93
N PRO A 336 10.04 -2.25 -23.31
CA PRO A 336 10.34 -3.66 -23.06
C PRO A 336 9.39 -4.32 -22.06
N ASP A 337 8.85 -5.50 -22.42
CA ASP A 337 7.98 -6.28 -21.53
C ASP A 337 8.69 -6.64 -20.21
N LYS A 338 9.99 -6.95 -20.27
CA LYS A 338 10.79 -7.20 -19.05
C LYS A 338 10.75 -6.01 -18.09
N TRP A 339 10.90 -4.79 -18.60
CA TRP A 339 10.87 -3.58 -17.79
C TRP A 339 9.48 -3.35 -17.19
N LEU A 340 8.41 -3.55 -17.98
CA LEU A 340 7.03 -3.44 -17.50
C LEU A 340 6.72 -4.45 -16.40
N LYS A 341 7.16 -5.71 -16.55
CA LYS A 341 7.01 -6.74 -15.54
C LYS A 341 7.68 -6.34 -14.23
N GLU A 342 8.94 -5.93 -14.28
CA GLU A 342 9.70 -5.54 -13.08
C GLU A 342 9.12 -4.28 -12.41
N LEU A 343 8.56 -3.35 -13.18
CA LEU A 343 7.84 -2.21 -12.63
C LEU A 343 6.55 -2.64 -11.90
N PHE A 344 5.78 -3.58 -12.45
CA PHE A 344 4.59 -4.10 -11.76
C PHE A 344 4.94 -4.95 -10.54
N GLU A 345 6.05 -5.69 -10.55
CA GLU A 345 6.55 -6.36 -9.35
C GLU A 345 6.86 -5.35 -8.24
N ILE A 346 7.43 -4.20 -8.57
CA ILE A 346 7.59 -3.10 -7.61
C ILE A 346 6.21 -2.68 -7.08
N PHE A 347 5.23 -2.39 -7.94
CA PHE A 347 3.90 -1.99 -7.47
C PHE A 347 3.22 -3.04 -6.57
N GLU A 348 3.41 -4.32 -6.87
CA GLU A 348 2.90 -5.46 -6.10
C GLU A 348 3.57 -5.60 -4.72
N LEU A 349 4.84 -5.23 -4.59
CA LEU A 349 5.58 -5.27 -3.32
C LEU A 349 5.19 -4.15 -2.36
N PHE A 350 4.81 -2.99 -2.89
CA PHE A 350 4.48 -1.82 -2.09
C PHE A 350 2.97 -1.77 -1.82
N ASN A 351 2.57 -2.08 -0.59
CA ASN A 351 1.28 -1.67 -0.09
C ASN A 351 1.30 -0.14 0.05
N PHE A 352 0.62 0.55 -0.86
CA PHE A 352 0.38 1.99 -0.79
C PHE A 352 -0.51 2.26 0.42
N THR A 353 0.10 2.32 1.60
CA THR A 353 -0.52 2.87 2.79
C THR A 353 -0.57 4.37 2.57
N ILE A 354 -1.69 4.84 2.02
CA ILE A 354 -1.94 6.27 1.91
C ILE A 354 -1.95 6.80 3.34
N ASP A 355 -1.05 7.73 3.64
CA ASP A 355 -1.13 8.55 4.84
C ASP A 355 -2.39 9.42 4.70
N GLU A 356 -3.48 8.95 5.28
CA GLU A 356 -4.78 9.64 5.27
C GLU A 356 -4.93 10.57 6.47
N SER A 357 -3.83 11.08 7.03
CA SER A 357 -3.87 12.15 8.04
C SER A 357 -4.52 13.46 7.53
N THR A 358 -4.96 13.50 6.26
CA THR A 358 -5.64 14.64 5.62
C THR A 358 -7.08 14.33 5.18
N THR A 359 -7.90 13.72 6.05
CA THR A 359 -9.37 13.79 5.89
C THR A 359 -10.09 14.06 7.19
#